data_AF-A0A9E4LDV4-F1
#
_entry.id   AF-A0A9E4LDV4-F1
#
_cell.length_a   1.000
_cell.length_b   1.000
_cell.length_c   1.000
_cell.angle_alpha   90.00
_cell.angle_beta   90.00
_cell.angle_gamma   90.00
#
_symmetry.space_group_name_H-M   'P 1'
#
loop_
_entity.id
_entity.type
_entity.pdbx_description
1 polymer ?
#
loop_
_entity_poly.entity_id
_entity_poly.type
_entity_poly.pdbx_seq_one_letter_code
_entity_poly.pdbx_strand_id
1 'polypeptide(L)'
;MNATLPMPQAAATLTERPVTLGVIVGNRGFFPAQLAESGREQVLEVLESAGIRAVIPAAGDSNVGAIESLAEARLCADVFRQHQDQIDGVLVTLPNFGDERAIANTLRWANLDVPVLIHAFPDDATRMGIADRRDSFCGKMSACNNLRQYGIAYSLTSQHTMDPSGAAFCADLDQFAAICRVVRGMRTARLGMMGARPEAFKTVRISEKLLDQ
;
A
#
# COMPACT_ATOMS: atom_id res chain seq x y z
N MET A 1 15.29 -16.83 24.05
CA MET A 1 14.22 -15.84 24.26
C MET A 1 12.96 -16.45 23.67
N ASN A 2 12.01 -16.86 24.50
CA ASN A 2 10.74 -17.41 24.03
C ASN A 2 9.93 -16.27 23.40
N ALA A 3 9.88 -16.23 22.06
CA ALA A 3 8.86 -15.47 21.37
C ALA A 3 7.52 -16.12 21.75
N THR A 4 6.74 -15.43 22.59
CA THR A 4 5.36 -15.79 22.87
C THR A 4 4.64 -15.80 21.53
N LEU A 5 4.30 -17.00 21.02
CA LEU A 5 3.50 -17.10 19.82
C LEU A 5 2.20 -16.32 20.07
N PRO A 6 1.83 -15.35 19.20
CA PRO A 6 0.60 -14.61 19.37
C PRO A 6 -0.55 -15.60 19.46
N MET A 7 -1.42 -15.42 20.47
CA MET A 7 -2.58 -16.30 20.63
C MET A 7 -3.43 -16.25 19.36
N PRO A 8 -3.94 -17.40 18.89
CA PRO A 8 -4.77 -17.44 17.69
C PRO A 8 -5.97 -16.51 17.88
N GLN A 9 -6.05 -15.47 17.06
CA GLN A 9 -7.21 -14.60 17.00
C GLN A 9 -8.36 -15.37 16.34
N ALA A 10 -9.59 -15.16 16.81
CA ALA A 10 -10.74 -15.78 16.18
C ALA A 10 -10.88 -15.27 14.73
N ALA A 11 -11.31 -16.14 13.81
CA ALA A 11 -11.47 -15.78 12.40
C ALA A 11 -12.37 -14.55 12.20
N ALA A 12 -13.41 -14.39 13.04
CA ALA A 12 -14.29 -13.23 13.07
C ALA A 12 -13.52 -11.93 13.35
N THR A 13 -12.58 -11.94 14.30
CA THR A 13 -11.78 -10.77 14.68
C THR A 13 -10.83 -10.32 13.57
N LEU A 14 -10.37 -11.26 12.73
CA LEU A 14 -9.54 -10.99 11.55
C LEU A 14 -10.35 -10.37 10.41
N THR A 15 -11.66 -10.58 10.34
CA THR A 15 -12.53 -10.05 9.27
C THR A 15 -13.25 -8.77 9.65
N GLU A 16 -13.51 -8.55 10.95
CA GLU A 16 -14.35 -7.46 11.44
C GLU A 16 -13.58 -6.16 11.73
N ARG A 17 -12.25 -6.22 11.96
CA ARG A 17 -11.47 -5.00 12.17
C ARG A 17 -11.32 -4.20 10.87
N PRO A 18 -11.43 -2.86 10.93
CA PRO A 18 -11.19 -1.99 9.79
C PRO A 18 -9.82 -2.27 9.15
N VAL A 19 -9.77 -2.18 7.82
CA VAL A 19 -8.52 -2.24 7.08
C VAL A 19 -7.68 -1.01 7.43
N THR A 20 -6.40 -1.23 7.70
CA THR A 20 -5.43 -0.16 7.90
C THR A 20 -4.45 -0.15 6.74
N LEU A 21 -4.25 0.99 6.10
CA LEU A 21 -3.26 1.14 5.05
C LEU A 21 -2.11 2.03 5.54
N GLY A 22 -0.88 1.59 5.28
CA GLY A 22 0.25 2.52 5.24
C GLY A 22 0.10 3.40 4.00
N VAL A 23 0.18 4.72 4.15
CA VAL A 23 0.00 5.65 3.01
C VAL A 23 1.31 6.36 2.73
N ILE A 24 1.76 6.26 1.48
CA ILE A 24 2.92 6.97 0.95
C ILE A 24 2.42 8.03 -0.02
N VAL A 25 2.66 9.30 0.28
CA VAL A 25 2.43 10.41 -0.64
C VAL A 25 3.77 10.74 -1.31
N GLY A 26 3.86 10.53 -2.62
CA GLY A 26 5.08 10.86 -3.37
C GLY A 26 5.16 12.34 -3.72
N ASN A 27 6.36 12.92 -3.57
CA ASN A 27 6.68 14.26 -4.05
C ASN A 27 8.04 14.26 -4.78
N ARG A 28 8.35 15.35 -5.48
CA ARG A 28 9.68 15.61 -6.03
C ARG A 28 9.93 17.11 -6.11
N GLY A 29 11.09 17.54 -5.59
CA GLY A 29 11.33 18.94 -5.23
C GLY A 29 11.26 20.01 -6.32
N PHE A 30 11.13 19.65 -7.61
CA PHE A 30 10.88 20.61 -8.69
C PHE A 30 9.40 20.70 -9.12
N PHE A 31 8.52 19.91 -8.50
CA PHE A 31 7.07 20.02 -8.66
C PHE A 31 6.44 20.83 -7.51
N PRO A 32 5.28 21.46 -7.73
CA PRO A 32 4.59 22.24 -6.70
C PRO A 32 4.19 21.39 -5.48
N ALA A 33 4.67 21.77 -4.29
CA ALA A 33 4.38 21.07 -3.04
C ALA A 33 2.89 21.09 -2.67
N GLN A 34 2.17 22.12 -3.10
CA GLN A 34 0.72 22.28 -2.90
C GLN A 34 -0.08 21.13 -3.54
N LEU A 35 0.44 20.52 -4.61
CA LEU A 35 -0.19 19.35 -5.23
C LEU A 35 -0.07 18.13 -4.33
N ALA A 36 1.06 17.97 -3.63
CA ALA A 36 1.26 16.90 -2.66
C ALA A 36 0.40 17.10 -1.41
N GLU A 37 0.27 18.35 -0.95
CA GLU A 37 -0.58 18.72 0.19
C GLU A 37 -2.06 18.43 -0.07
N SER A 38 -2.62 19.03 -1.13
CA SER A 38 -4.01 18.81 -1.52
C SER A 38 -4.30 17.35 -1.87
N GLY A 39 -3.35 16.67 -2.52
CA GLY A 39 -3.48 15.25 -2.83
C GLY A 39 -3.47 14.37 -1.59
N ARG A 40 -2.69 14.72 -0.56
CA ARG A 40 -2.69 14.03 0.74
C ARG A 40 -4.05 14.17 1.41
N GLU A 41 -4.57 15.39 1.51
CA GLU A 41 -5.87 15.66 2.15
C GLU A 41 -7.00 14.89 1.48
N GLN A 42 -7.10 14.95 0.15
CA GLN A 42 -8.12 14.23 -0.62
C GLN A 42 -8.05 12.72 -0.40
N VAL A 43 -6.85 12.14 -0.40
CA VAL A 43 -6.69 10.69 -0.18
C VAL A 43 -7.10 10.31 1.25
N LEU A 44 -6.75 11.11 2.25
CA LEU A 44 -7.13 10.82 3.63
C LEU A 44 -8.64 10.90 3.83
N GLU A 45 -9.32 11.89 3.23
CA GLU A 45 -10.77 12.02 3.27
C GLU A 45 -11.48 10.83 2.59
N VAL A 46 -10.96 10.37 1.45
CA VAL A 46 -11.49 9.20 0.73
C VAL A 46 -11.31 7.93 1.55
N LEU A 47 -10.13 7.74 2.17
CA LEU A 47 -9.87 6.59 3.05
C LEU A 47 -10.81 6.59 4.27
N GLU A 48 -11.01 7.75 4.90
CA GLU A 48 -11.92 7.90 6.03
C GLU A 48 -13.37 7.59 5.63
N SER A 49 -13.82 8.13 4.49
CA SER A 49 -15.17 7.87 3.94
C SER A 49 -15.39 6.39 3.60
N ALA A 50 -14.33 5.68 3.20
CA ALA A 50 -14.36 4.24 2.96
C ALA A 50 -14.24 3.39 4.24
N GLY A 51 -14.09 4.01 5.42
CA GLY A 51 -13.89 3.32 6.70
C GLY A 51 -12.51 2.65 6.81
N ILE A 52 -11.52 3.14 6.08
CA ILE A 52 -10.14 2.64 6.06
C ILE A 52 -9.27 3.54 6.93
N ARG A 53 -8.52 2.93 7.85
CA ARG A 53 -7.57 3.67 8.70
C ARG A 53 -6.28 3.94 7.94
N ALA A 54 -5.73 5.13 8.07
CA ALA A 54 -4.45 5.50 7.45
C ALA A 54 -3.33 5.58 8.51
N VAL A 55 -2.19 4.93 8.22
CA VAL A 55 -0.92 5.15 8.91
C VAL A 55 -0.01 5.91 7.96
N ILE A 56 0.35 7.13 8.32
CA ILE A 56 1.10 8.06 7.48
C ILE A 56 1.97 8.96 8.37
N PRO A 57 3.18 9.38 7.94
CA PRO A 57 3.96 10.38 8.66
C PRO A 57 3.16 11.67 8.90
N ALA A 58 3.41 12.38 9.99
CA ALA A 58 2.70 13.63 10.26
C ALA A 58 3.06 14.68 9.20
N ALA A 59 2.13 15.59 8.90
CA ALA A 59 2.33 16.60 7.86
C ALA A 59 3.56 17.50 8.12
N GLY A 60 3.94 17.70 9.40
CA GLY A 60 5.10 18.48 9.80
C GLY A 60 6.42 17.71 9.86
N ASP A 61 6.43 16.39 9.67
CA ASP A 61 7.67 15.60 9.72
C ASP A 61 8.50 15.67 8.42
N SER A 62 7.89 16.18 7.33
CA SER A 62 8.52 16.46 6.05
C SER A 62 7.80 17.62 5.34
N ASN A 63 8.17 17.94 4.09
CA ASN A 63 7.37 18.88 3.29
C ASN A 63 5.98 18.28 3.05
N VAL A 64 4.98 18.75 3.81
CA VAL A 64 3.57 18.32 3.81
C VAL A 64 3.36 16.82 4.10
N GLY A 65 4.32 16.17 4.76
CA GLY A 65 4.28 14.74 5.06
C GLY A 65 4.40 13.83 3.82
N ALA A 66 4.84 14.38 2.68
CA ALA A 66 5.18 13.64 1.47
C ALA A 66 6.66 13.24 1.48
N ILE A 67 7.03 12.23 0.68
CA ILE A 67 8.41 11.74 0.59
C ILE A 67 9.05 12.12 -0.74
N GLU A 68 10.27 12.64 -0.68
CA GLU A 68 11.10 12.95 -1.85
C GLU A 68 12.60 12.67 -1.64
N SER A 69 13.01 12.38 -0.40
CA SER A 69 14.40 12.13 -0.02
C SER A 69 14.60 10.80 0.70
N LEU A 70 15.86 10.37 0.84
CA LEU A 70 16.21 9.17 1.61
C LEU A 70 15.88 9.31 3.11
N ALA A 71 16.01 10.51 3.67
CA ALA A 71 15.72 10.76 5.08
C ALA A 71 14.22 10.61 5.36
N GLU A 72 13.36 11.18 4.50
CA GLU A 72 11.91 11.04 4.60
C GLU A 72 11.46 9.62 4.32
N ALA A 73 12.11 8.93 3.37
CA ALA A 73 11.85 7.53 3.11
C ALA A 73 12.11 6.66 4.35
N ARG A 74 13.18 6.98 5.10
CA ARG A 74 13.55 6.30 6.34
C ARG A 74 12.56 6.58 7.45
N LEU A 75 12.19 7.84 7.65
CA LEU A 75 11.16 8.25 8.59
C LEU A 75 9.84 7.48 8.33
N CYS A 76 9.37 7.47 7.08
CA CYS A 76 8.14 6.78 6.71
C CYS A 76 8.23 5.27 6.97
N ALA A 77 9.36 4.65 6.64
CA ALA A 77 9.60 3.24 6.93
C ALA A 77 9.58 2.94 8.44
N ASP A 78 10.15 3.82 9.26
CA ASP A 78 10.17 3.65 10.72
C ASP A 78 8.75 3.82 11.30
N VAL A 79 7.94 4.75 10.81
CA VAL A 79 6.51 4.88 11.17
C VAL A 79 5.74 3.60 10.81
N PHE A 80 5.97 3.05 9.62
CA PHE A 80 5.32 1.82 9.18
C PHE A 80 5.72 0.62 10.05
N ARG A 81 7.01 0.50 10.39
CA ARG A 81 7.50 -0.55 11.31
C ARG A 81 6.89 -0.47 12.70
N GLN A 82 6.70 0.73 13.24
CA GLN A 82 6.05 0.93 14.54
C GLN A 82 4.59 0.44 14.53
N HIS A 83 3.96 0.39 13.37
CA HIS A 83 2.56 -0.02 13.17
C HIS A 83 2.42 -1.32 12.36
N GLN A 84 3.49 -2.13 12.24
CA GLN A 84 3.54 -3.29 11.33
C GLN A 84 2.42 -4.31 11.58
N ASP A 85 2.04 -4.52 12.84
CA ASP A 85 0.97 -5.47 13.21
C ASP A 85 -0.44 -4.96 12.88
N GLN A 86 -0.56 -3.66 12.58
CA GLN A 86 -1.83 -2.99 12.28
C GLN A 86 -2.06 -2.81 10.79
N ILE A 87 -0.98 -2.61 10.02
CA ILE A 87 -1.02 -2.33 8.58
C ILE A 87 -1.35 -3.60 7.80
N ASP A 88 -2.35 -3.51 6.94
CA ASP A 88 -2.87 -4.61 6.12
C ASP A 88 -2.47 -4.51 4.64
N GLY A 89 -1.99 -3.34 4.22
CA GLY A 89 -1.57 -3.01 2.88
C GLY A 89 -0.91 -1.63 2.83
N VAL A 90 -0.26 -1.32 1.72
CA VAL A 90 0.33 0.01 1.48
C VAL A 90 -0.30 0.64 0.25
N LEU A 91 -0.79 1.87 0.38
CA LEU A 91 -1.21 2.71 -0.73
C LEU A 91 -0.09 3.71 -1.04
N VAL A 92 0.47 3.62 -2.25
CA VAL A 92 1.33 4.66 -2.81
C VAL A 92 0.46 5.56 -3.67
N THR A 93 0.34 6.83 -3.31
CA THR A 93 -0.41 7.83 -4.06
C THR A 93 0.51 8.91 -4.58
N LEU A 94 0.37 9.26 -5.86
CA LEU A 94 1.26 10.18 -6.59
C LEU A 94 0.50 11.42 -7.07
N PRO A 95 0.41 12.48 -6.25
CA PRO A 95 -0.17 13.75 -6.66
C PRO A 95 0.65 14.48 -7.71
N ASN A 96 1.94 14.18 -7.83
CA ASN A 96 2.84 14.63 -8.89
C ASN A 96 3.85 13.53 -9.24
N PHE A 97 4.95 13.87 -9.92
CA PHE A 97 6.06 12.96 -10.22
C PHE A 97 6.82 12.57 -8.93
N GLY A 98 6.26 11.71 -8.11
CA GLY A 98 6.90 11.26 -6.86
C GLY A 98 8.27 10.62 -7.09
N ASP A 99 9.17 10.79 -6.10
CA ASP A 99 10.51 10.22 -6.17
C ASP A 99 10.50 8.69 -6.06
N GLU A 100 10.79 8.01 -7.16
CA GLU A 100 10.75 6.55 -7.21
C GLU A 100 11.72 5.86 -6.24
N ARG A 101 12.86 6.49 -5.93
CA ARG A 101 13.85 5.93 -5.01
C ARG A 101 13.36 6.04 -3.58
N ALA A 102 12.74 7.15 -3.20
CA ALA A 102 12.16 7.33 -1.88
C ALA A 102 11.07 6.27 -1.64
N ILE A 103 10.15 6.11 -2.58
CA ILE A 103 9.06 5.12 -2.52
C ILE A 103 9.60 3.69 -2.37
N ALA A 104 10.53 3.28 -3.24
CA ALA A 104 11.10 1.93 -3.21
C ALA A 104 11.87 1.66 -1.91
N ASN A 105 12.62 2.64 -1.40
CA ASN A 105 13.35 2.50 -0.15
C ASN A 105 12.43 2.45 1.07
N THR A 106 11.35 3.25 1.11
CA THR A 106 10.36 3.15 2.17
C THR A 106 9.79 1.74 2.27
N LEU A 107 9.32 1.19 1.15
CA LEU A 107 8.76 -0.16 1.11
C LEU A 107 9.79 -1.22 1.51
N ARG A 108 11.00 -1.14 0.98
CA ARG A 108 12.10 -2.06 1.31
C ARG A 108 12.50 -2.02 2.78
N TRP A 109 12.61 -0.83 3.37
CA TRP A 109 13.06 -0.67 4.74
C TRP A 109 11.96 -0.93 5.76
N ALA A 110 10.71 -0.62 5.41
CA ALA A 110 9.56 -1.00 6.20
C ALA A 110 9.45 -2.53 6.28
N ASN A 111 9.80 -3.21 5.17
CA ASN A 111 9.84 -4.66 5.04
C ASN A 111 8.53 -5.31 5.55
N LEU A 112 7.41 -4.68 5.19
CA LEU A 112 6.09 -5.19 5.51
C LEU A 112 5.74 -6.23 4.45
N ASP A 113 5.37 -7.42 4.90
CA ASP A 113 4.87 -8.46 4.02
C ASP A 113 3.36 -8.23 3.79
N VAL A 114 3.00 -7.17 3.08
CA VAL A 114 1.60 -6.80 2.79
C VAL A 114 1.44 -6.35 1.33
N PRO A 115 0.23 -6.41 0.76
CA PRO A 115 -0.04 -5.92 -0.59
C PRO A 115 0.28 -4.42 -0.74
N VAL A 116 0.73 -4.02 -1.94
CA VAL A 116 0.99 -2.62 -2.30
C VAL A 116 0.10 -2.22 -3.48
N LEU A 117 -0.58 -1.08 -3.41
CA LEU A 117 -1.37 -0.49 -4.49
C LEU A 117 -0.73 0.83 -4.95
N ILE A 118 -0.58 1.02 -6.26
CA ILE A 118 -0.02 2.26 -6.84
C ILE A 118 -1.10 3.07 -7.54
N HIS A 119 -1.32 4.29 -7.03
CA HIS A 119 -2.26 5.29 -7.51
C HIS A 119 -1.52 6.55 -8.02
N ALA A 120 -2.08 7.20 -9.05
CA ALA A 120 -1.60 8.47 -9.57
C ALA A 120 -2.77 9.36 -9.97
N PHE A 121 -2.67 10.65 -9.64
CA PHE A 121 -3.69 11.64 -9.97
C PHE A 121 -3.70 11.95 -11.48
N PRO A 122 -4.82 12.39 -12.07
CA PRO A 122 -4.83 12.91 -13.43
C PRO A 122 -4.28 14.35 -13.47
N ASP A 123 -3.59 14.69 -14.56
CA ASP A 123 -3.30 16.08 -14.90
C ASP A 123 -4.58 16.78 -15.42
N ASP A 124 -4.66 18.09 -15.19
CA ASP A 124 -5.67 18.93 -15.83
C ASP A 124 -5.13 19.40 -17.20
N ALA A 125 -5.69 18.86 -18.28
CA ALA A 125 -5.25 19.15 -19.64
C ALA A 125 -5.31 20.65 -20.00
N THR A 126 -6.11 21.45 -19.28
CA THR A 126 -6.20 22.90 -19.47
C THR A 126 -5.19 23.70 -18.64
N ARG A 127 -4.57 23.06 -17.63
CA ARG A 127 -3.62 23.68 -16.70
C ARG A 127 -2.33 22.85 -16.60
N MET A 128 -1.52 22.94 -17.66
CA MET A 128 -0.24 22.22 -17.78
C MET A 128 0.98 23.12 -17.51
N GLY A 129 0.77 24.28 -16.88
CA GLY A 129 1.85 25.19 -16.50
C GLY A 129 2.71 24.65 -15.35
N ILE A 130 3.84 25.30 -15.09
CA ILE A 130 4.79 24.88 -14.03
C ILE A 130 4.11 24.81 -12.64
N ALA A 131 3.10 25.65 -12.39
CA ALA A 131 2.40 25.72 -11.11
C ALA A 131 1.35 24.60 -10.91
N ASP A 132 0.87 23.97 -11.98
CA ASP A 132 -0.29 23.07 -11.94
C ASP A 132 0.00 21.66 -12.47
N ARG A 133 1.06 21.51 -13.28
CA ARG A 133 1.45 20.22 -13.88
C ARG A 133 1.86 19.23 -12.78
N ARG A 134 1.25 18.05 -12.80
CA ARG A 134 1.53 16.93 -11.90
C ARG A 134 2.56 15.97 -12.49
N ASP A 135 2.40 15.58 -13.75
CA ASP A 135 3.23 14.54 -14.40
C ASP A 135 3.29 13.22 -13.61
N SER A 136 2.21 12.97 -12.86
CA SER A 136 2.03 11.86 -11.92
C SER A 136 2.00 10.50 -12.62
N PHE A 137 1.52 10.43 -13.86
CA PHE A 137 1.53 9.18 -14.63
C PHE A 137 2.97 8.75 -14.98
N CYS A 138 3.83 9.69 -15.38
CA CYS A 138 5.24 9.40 -15.59
C CYS A 138 5.93 9.00 -14.28
N GLY A 139 5.59 9.67 -13.18
CA GLY A 139 5.99 9.27 -11.83
C GLY A 139 5.58 7.84 -11.49
N LYS A 140 4.35 7.44 -11.81
CA LYS A 140 3.84 6.07 -11.61
C LYS A 140 4.66 5.05 -12.39
N MET A 141 4.92 5.31 -13.67
CA MET A 141 5.78 4.43 -14.48
C MET A 141 7.19 4.31 -13.90
N SER A 142 7.78 5.42 -13.46
CA SER A 142 9.10 5.46 -12.83
C SER A 142 9.14 4.63 -11.53
N ALA A 143 8.16 4.86 -10.64
CA ALA A 143 8.01 4.13 -9.39
C ALA A 143 7.82 2.63 -9.64
N CYS A 144 6.88 2.23 -10.49
CA CYS A 144 6.62 0.84 -10.85
C CYS A 144 7.84 0.12 -11.45
N ASN A 145 8.62 0.82 -12.30
CA ASN A 145 9.86 0.27 -12.84
C ASN A 145 10.91 0.06 -11.73
N ASN A 146 11.03 1.00 -10.79
CA ASN A 146 11.95 0.89 -9.66
C ASN A 146 11.56 -0.26 -8.72
N LEU A 147 10.26 -0.39 -8.38
CA LEU A 147 9.74 -1.51 -7.57
C LEU A 147 10.02 -2.86 -8.21
N ARG A 148 9.88 -2.96 -9.54
CA ARG A 148 10.22 -4.17 -10.28
C ARG A 148 11.70 -4.53 -10.18
N GLN A 149 12.59 -3.53 -10.23
CA GLN A 149 14.04 -3.74 -10.02
C GLN A 149 14.36 -4.18 -8.59
N TYR A 150 13.58 -3.74 -7.61
CA TYR A 150 13.75 -4.10 -6.20
C TYR A 150 13.10 -5.44 -5.84
N GLY A 151 12.37 -6.06 -6.77
CA GLY A 151 11.62 -7.30 -6.52
C GLY A 151 10.40 -7.10 -5.61
N ILE A 152 9.88 -5.88 -5.50
CA ILE A 152 8.71 -5.57 -4.68
C ILE A 152 7.45 -5.78 -5.54
N ALA A 153 6.57 -6.68 -5.11
CA ALA A 153 5.28 -6.92 -5.75
C ALA A 153 4.32 -5.76 -5.49
N TYR A 154 3.55 -5.38 -6.50
CA TYR A 154 2.54 -4.32 -6.42
C TYR A 154 1.35 -4.61 -7.33
N SER A 155 0.23 -3.98 -7.01
CA SER A 155 -0.99 -3.91 -7.81
C SER A 155 -1.13 -2.51 -8.40
N LEU A 156 -1.81 -2.43 -9.53
CA LEU A 156 -2.16 -1.16 -10.17
C LEU A 156 -3.65 -0.92 -10.05
N THR A 157 -4.02 0.34 -10.00
CA THR A 157 -5.39 0.76 -10.27
C THR A 157 -5.82 0.36 -11.69
N SER A 158 -7.12 0.19 -11.89
CA SER A 158 -7.77 -0.19 -13.15
C SER A 158 -7.51 0.81 -14.29
N GLN A 159 -7.28 2.08 -13.97
CA GLN A 159 -6.90 3.12 -14.92
C GLN A 159 -5.50 3.68 -14.65
N HIS A 160 -4.90 4.30 -15.68
CA HIS A 160 -3.56 4.88 -15.62
C HIS A 160 -3.44 5.95 -14.53
N THR A 161 -4.38 6.88 -14.52
CA THR A 161 -4.56 7.93 -13.53
C THR A 161 -6.03 8.02 -13.14
N MET A 162 -6.31 8.37 -11.88
CA MET A 162 -7.68 8.50 -11.38
C MET A 162 -7.79 9.62 -10.36
N ASP A 163 -8.94 10.28 -10.35
CA ASP A 163 -9.30 11.18 -9.26
C ASP A 163 -9.62 10.31 -8.02
N PRO A 164 -9.00 10.55 -6.85
CA PRO A 164 -9.33 9.83 -5.62
C PRO A 164 -10.82 9.91 -5.24
N SER A 165 -11.50 10.99 -5.60
CA SER A 165 -12.92 11.19 -5.30
C SER A 165 -13.83 10.48 -6.33
N GLY A 166 -13.26 9.93 -7.39
CA GLY A 166 -13.99 9.27 -8.46
C GLY A 166 -14.43 7.85 -8.09
N ALA A 167 -15.61 7.45 -8.58
CA ALA A 167 -16.18 6.13 -8.31
C ALA A 167 -15.26 4.96 -8.73
N ALA A 168 -14.44 5.15 -9.78
CA ALA A 168 -13.48 4.13 -10.22
C ALA A 168 -12.38 3.88 -9.18
N PHE A 169 -11.85 4.93 -8.53
CA PHE A 169 -10.86 4.75 -7.47
C PHE A 169 -11.48 4.14 -6.22
N CYS A 170 -12.70 4.55 -5.85
CA CYS A 170 -13.41 3.93 -4.72
C CYS A 170 -13.61 2.43 -4.94
N ALA A 171 -14.00 2.00 -6.15
CA ALA A 171 -14.16 0.58 -6.46
C ALA A 171 -12.83 -0.20 -6.39
N ASP A 172 -11.74 0.35 -6.90
CA ASP A 172 -10.40 -0.26 -6.80
C ASP A 172 -9.92 -0.31 -5.34
N LEU A 173 -10.22 0.71 -4.54
CA LEU A 173 -9.89 0.78 -3.13
C LEU A 173 -10.66 -0.27 -2.32
N ASP A 174 -11.95 -0.46 -2.60
CA ASP A 174 -12.78 -1.50 -1.99
C ASP A 174 -12.25 -2.91 -2.32
N GLN A 175 -11.89 -3.13 -3.59
CA GLN A 175 -11.28 -4.38 -4.04
C GLN A 175 -9.94 -4.61 -3.35
N PHE A 176 -9.09 -3.58 -3.27
CA PHE A 176 -7.80 -3.67 -2.60
C PHE A 176 -7.95 -3.95 -1.10
N ALA A 177 -8.88 -3.29 -0.43
CA ALA A 177 -9.21 -3.55 0.97
C ALA A 177 -9.68 -5.01 1.17
N ALA A 178 -10.44 -5.58 0.23
CA ALA A 178 -10.80 -7.00 0.25
C ALA A 178 -9.58 -7.92 0.11
N ILE A 179 -8.65 -7.60 -0.79
CA ILE A 179 -7.38 -8.33 -0.94
C ILE A 179 -6.57 -8.29 0.35
N CYS A 180 -6.45 -7.12 0.98
CA CYS A 180 -5.77 -6.96 2.27
C CYS A 180 -6.37 -7.84 3.37
N ARG A 181 -7.71 -7.93 3.45
CA ARG A 181 -8.41 -8.83 4.39
C ARG A 181 -8.08 -10.31 4.12
N VAL A 182 -8.07 -10.72 2.86
CA VAL A 182 -7.74 -12.10 2.47
C VAL A 182 -6.29 -12.43 2.84
N VAL A 183 -5.34 -11.56 2.49
CA VAL A 183 -3.92 -11.77 2.81
C VAL A 183 -3.70 -11.86 4.32
N ARG A 184 -4.29 -10.94 5.10
CA ARG A 184 -4.28 -10.99 6.58
C ARG A 184 -4.80 -12.33 7.12
N GLY A 185 -5.94 -12.80 6.61
CA GLY A 185 -6.54 -14.07 7.03
C GLY A 185 -5.68 -15.28 6.67
N MET A 186 -5.15 -15.33 5.44
CA MET A 186 -4.32 -16.44 4.96
C MET A 186 -2.99 -16.56 5.72
N ARG A 187 -2.38 -15.45 6.14
CA ARG A 187 -1.13 -15.44 6.93
C ARG A 187 -1.22 -16.14 8.28
N THR A 188 -2.42 -16.19 8.85
CA THR A 188 -2.66 -16.78 10.17
C THR A 188 -3.61 -17.98 10.09
N ALA A 189 -3.88 -18.45 8.86
CA ALA A 189 -4.79 -19.55 8.63
C ALA A 189 -4.27 -20.84 9.26
N ARG A 190 -5.16 -21.56 9.93
CA ARG A 190 -4.89 -22.87 10.51
C ARG A 190 -5.73 -23.90 9.77
N LEU A 191 -5.07 -24.84 9.11
CA LEU A 191 -5.72 -25.88 8.32
C LEU A 191 -5.66 -27.21 9.08
N GLY A 192 -6.83 -27.74 9.43
CA GLY A 192 -6.96 -29.08 10.00
C GLY A 192 -7.33 -30.09 8.91
N MET A 193 -6.51 -31.12 8.73
CA MET A 193 -6.80 -32.23 7.81
C MET A 193 -7.35 -33.41 8.59
N MET A 194 -8.55 -33.88 8.22
CA MET A 194 -9.15 -35.10 8.78
C MET A 194 -9.10 -36.23 7.75
N GLY A 195 -8.40 -37.31 8.11
CA GLY A 195 -8.17 -38.46 7.23
C GLY A 195 -6.98 -38.27 6.29
N ALA A 196 -6.62 -39.34 5.58
CA ALA A 196 -5.55 -39.32 4.59
C ALA A 196 -6.09 -38.88 3.22
N ARG A 197 -5.23 -38.26 2.39
CA ARG A 197 -5.59 -37.93 1.01
C ARG A 197 -5.98 -39.20 0.22
N PRO A 198 -6.98 -39.13 -0.68
CA PRO A 198 -7.27 -40.22 -1.60
C PRO A 198 -6.08 -40.57 -2.51
N GLU A 199 -5.73 -41.86 -2.62
CA GLU A 199 -4.54 -42.29 -3.36
C GLU A 199 -4.61 -41.98 -4.86
N ALA A 200 -5.77 -42.21 -5.48
CA ALA A 200 -6.00 -42.06 -6.91
C ALA A 200 -5.95 -40.60 -7.40
N PHE A 201 -6.15 -39.62 -6.52
CA PHE A 201 -6.25 -38.21 -6.89
C PHE A 201 -4.90 -37.51 -6.73
N LYS A 202 -4.17 -37.34 -7.84
CA LYS A 202 -2.87 -36.66 -7.83
C LYS A 202 -2.98 -35.14 -7.65
N THR A 203 -4.14 -34.55 -7.97
CA THR A 203 -4.40 -33.10 -7.90
C THR A 203 -4.48 -32.55 -6.48
N VAL A 204 -4.65 -33.42 -5.47
CA VAL A 204 -4.75 -33.03 -4.05
C VAL A 204 -3.45 -33.28 -3.27
N ARG A 205 -2.32 -33.46 -3.97
CA ARG A 205 -1.00 -33.60 -3.34
C ARG A 205 -0.52 -32.23 -2.88
N ILE A 206 -0.08 -32.14 -1.63
CA ILE A 206 0.48 -30.92 -1.03
C ILE A 206 1.79 -31.23 -0.30
N SER A 207 2.59 -30.20 -0.07
CA SER A 207 3.73 -30.24 0.84
C SER A 207 3.44 -29.30 2.00
N GLU A 208 3.16 -29.85 3.18
CA GLU A 208 2.88 -29.06 4.39
C GLU A 208 4.05 -28.12 4.71
N LYS A 209 5.30 -28.57 4.51
CA LYS A 209 6.49 -27.75 4.68
C LYS A 209 6.55 -26.52 3.77
N LEU A 210 6.09 -26.64 2.52
CA LEU A 210 6.06 -25.50 1.60
C LEU A 210 4.87 -24.58 1.87
N LEU A 211 3.79 -25.11 2.46
CA LEU A 211 2.58 -24.36 2.79
C LEU A 211 2.75 -23.49 4.04
N ASP A 212 3.65 -23.88 4.95
CA ASP A 212 3.93 -23.20 6.23
C ASP A 212 4.96 -22.05 6.13
N GLN A 213 5.51 -21.77 4.93
CA GLN A 213 6.57 -20.76 4.73
C GLN A 213 6.07 -19.32 4.71
#